data_AF-A0A388KDM7-F1
#
_entry.id   AF-A0A388KDM7-F1
#
_cell.length_a   1.000
_cell.length_b   1.000
_cell.length_c   1.000
_cell.angle_alpha   90.00
_cell.angle_beta   90.00
_cell.angle_gamma   90.00
#
_symmetry.space_group_name_H-M   'P 1'
#
loop_
_entity.id
_entity.type
_entity.pdbx_description
1 polymer ?
#
loop_
_entity_poly.entity_id
_entity_poly.type
_entity_poly.pdbx_seq_one_letter_code
_entity_poly.pdbx_strand_id
1 'polypeptide(L)'
;MARFAFVAAVVLTMIAALPASAQPPEVTINSVVYAGSGCNYENSNWVLSNDFKTLTFMFGGMVATTDGSLADKRKHCQLSFYLNYPDGWSVSLGQATGRGFADIAKKSKGFYETHYYFSGQPGTAKVERTIKGPQVGSFEFTDDFVTVVWSECNNAPNLNIKTVVRVEGTKAVMALDSHDTKFQLIFNCKWKAC
;
A
#
# COMPACT_ATOMS: atom_id res chain seq x y z
N MET A 1 -19.80 2.28 78.35
CA MET A 1 -19.10 3.02 77.27
C MET A 1 -18.69 2.02 76.20
N ALA A 2 -19.47 1.89 75.12
CA ALA A 2 -19.20 0.93 74.04
C ALA A 2 -18.36 1.60 72.94
N ARG A 3 -17.19 1.05 72.64
CA ARG A 3 -16.32 1.50 71.54
C ARG A 3 -16.69 0.72 70.28
N PHE A 4 -17.29 1.38 69.31
CA PHE A 4 -17.48 0.84 67.97
C PHE A 4 -16.16 0.92 67.20
N ALA A 5 -15.59 -0.23 66.84
CA ALA A 5 -14.44 -0.31 65.94
C ALA A 5 -14.95 -0.25 64.49
N PHE A 6 -14.63 0.83 63.78
CA PHE A 6 -14.84 0.94 62.34
C PHE A 6 -13.75 0.14 61.61
N VAL A 7 -14.13 -0.94 60.93
CA VAL A 7 -13.26 -1.66 60.00
C VAL A 7 -13.36 -0.97 58.64
N ALA A 8 -12.30 -0.27 58.22
CA ALA A 8 -12.22 0.34 56.90
C ALA A 8 -11.88 -0.73 55.85
N ALA A 9 -12.83 -1.06 54.98
CA ALA A 9 -12.61 -1.93 53.83
C ALA A 9 -11.84 -1.17 52.74
N VAL A 10 -10.60 -1.58 52.48
CA VAL A 10 -9.80 -1.06 51.37
C VAL A 10 -10.27 -1.73 50.08
N VAL A 11 -11.01 -1.00 49.25
CA VAL A 11 -11.40 -1.44 47.91
C VAL A 11 -10.21 -1.23 46.97
N LEU A 12 -9.59 -2.32 46.53
CA LEU A 12 -8.52 -2.30 45.54
C LEU A 12 -9.14 -2.12 44.15
N THR A 13 -9.13 -0.90 43.64
CA THR A 13 -9.56 -0.61 42.26
C THR A 13 -8.50 -1.11 41.28
N MET A 14 -8.79 -2.24 40.62
CA MET A 14 -8.07 -2.68 39.43
C MET A 14 -8.26 -1.64 38.32
N ILE A 15 -7.21 -0.84 38.05
CA ILE A 15 -7.17 0.02 36.87
C ILE A 15 -6.99 -0.93 35.68
N ALA A 16 -8.07 -1.19 34.94
CA ALA A 16 -7.99 -1.84 33.66
C ALA A 16 -7.17 -0.93 32.72
N ALA A 17 -5.93 -1.33 32.44
CA ALA A 17 -5.12 -0.68 31.42
C ALA A 17 -5.85 -0.87 30.08
N LEU A 18 -6.51 0.20 29.60
CA LEU A 18 -6.94 0.27 28.21
C LEU A 18 -5.69 0.06 27.36
N PRO A 19 -5.73 -0.73 26.27
CA PRO A 19 -4.62 -0.77 25.34
C PRO A 19 -4.43 0.66 24.85
N ALA A 20 -3.35 1.30 25.30
CA ALA A 20 -2.94 2.58 24.75
C ALA A 20 -2.88 2.37 23.24
N SER A 21 -3.53 3.26 22.48
CA SER A 21 -3.28 3.35 21.04
C SER A 21 -1.79 3.58 20.91
N ALA A 22 -1.06 2.51 20.65
CA ALA A 22 0.38 2.60 20.55
C ALA A 22 0.65 3.48 19.35
N GLN A 23 1.29 4.62 19.60
CA GLN A 23 1.88 5.43 18.56
C GLN A 23 2.65 4.48 17.62
N PRO A 24 2.51 4.58 16.29
CA PRO A 24 3.34 3.80 15.39
C PRO A 24 4.79 3.93 15.82
N PRO A 25 5.55 2.83 15.88
CA PRO A 25 6.94 2.92 16.26
C PRO A 25 7.68 3.84 15.27
N GLU A 26 8.82 4.41 15.67
CA GLU A 26 9.64 5.16 14.73
C GLU A 26 10.09 4.22 13.61
N VAL A 27 9.75 4.56 12.36
CA VAL A 27 9.97 3.71 11.18
C VAL A 27 10.84 4.48 10.22
N THR A 28 11.91 3.85 9.75
CA THR A 28 12.79 4.43 8.73
C THR A 28 12.77 3.57 7.47
N ILE A 29 12.85 4.22 6.31
CA ILE A 29 13.11 3.53 5.04
C ILE A 29 14.61 3.68 4.78
N ASN A 30 15.34 2.60 5.00
CA ASN A 30 16.78 2.56 4.81
C ASN A 30 17.15 2.62 3.32
N SER A 31 16.35 1.96 2.47
CA SER A 31 16.52 2.02 1.01
C SER A 31 15.26 1.57 0.27
N VAL A 32 15.19 1.95 -1.00
CA VAL A 32 14.15 1.51 -1.94
C VAL A 32 14.83 1.06 -3.23
N VAL A 33 14.53 -0.16 -3.66
CA VAL A 33 14.95 -0.70 -4.96
C VAL A 33 13.71 -0.92 -5.80
N TYR A 34 13.75 -0.49 -7.06
CA TYR A 34 12.64 -0.71 -7.98
C TYR A 34 13.11 -0.96 -9.42
N ALA A 35 12.34 -1.78 -10.14
CA ALA A 35 12.59 -2.13 -11.53
C ALA A 35 11.32 -2.63 -12.20
N GLY A 36 11.19 -2.42 -13.52
CA GLY A 36 10.11 -2.99 -14.30
C GLY A 36 9.97 -2.32 -15.66
N SER A 37 9.00 -2.75 -16.46
CA SER A 37 8.75 -2.15 -17.77
C SER A 37 8.07 -0.79 -17.71
N GLY A 38 7.60 -0.35 -16.54
CA GLY A 38 6.97 0.95 -16.35
C GLY A 38 7.61 1.84 -15.28
N CYS A 39 8.80 1.50 -14.79
CA CYS A 39 9.57 2.35 -13.87
C CYS A 39 11.07 2.13 -14.05
N ASN A 40 11.85 3.20 -13.98
CA ASN A 40 13.30 3.17 -13.91
C ASN A 40 13.80 4.33 -13.04
N TYR A 41 15.09 4.31 -12.67
CA TYR A 41 15.66 5.32 -11.76
C TYR A 41 15.72 6.73 -12.35
N GLU A 42 15.52 6.91 -13.65
CA GLU A 42 15.59 8.20 -14.33
C GLU A 42 14.24 8.93 -14.32
N ASN A 43 13.14 8.18 -14.23
CA ASN A 43 11.78 8.72 -14.40
C ASN A 43 10.82 8.41 -13.25
N SER A 44 11.29 7.73 -12.20
CA SER A 44 10.48 7.42 -11.02
C SER A 44 11.04 8.04 -9.75
N ASN A 45 10.14 8.40 -8.84
CA ASN A 45 10.51 9.00 -7.57
C ASN A 45 9.56 8.55 -6.44
N TRP A 46 9.97 8.67 -5.19
CA TRP A 46 9.19 8.24 -4.03
C TRP A 46 9.31 9.21 -2.86
N VAL A 47 8.27 9.25 -2.02
CA VAL A 47 8.21 10.11 -0.83
C VAL A 47 7.51 9.36 0.29
N LEU A 48 8.12 9.33 1.49
CA LEU A 48 7.49 8.87 2.72
C LEU A 48 7.03 10.07 3.55
N SER A 49 5.83 10.02 4.10
CA SER A 49 5.34 11.06 5.02
C SER A 49 6.10 11.06 6.35
N ASN A 50 6.20 12.23 6.99
CA ASN A 50 6.89 12.39 8.27
C ASN A 50 6.27 11.57 9.42
N ASP A 51 5.02 11.15 9.28
CA ASP A 51 4.32 10.30 10.26
C ASP A 51 4.42 8.80 9.95
N PHE A 52 5.16 8.44 8.89
CA PHE A 52 5.42 7.07 8.44
C PHE A 52 4.17 6.26 8.03
N LYS A 53 3.08 6.94 7.69
CA LYS A 53 1.79 6.32 7.30
C LYS A 53 1.48 6.39 5.81
N THR A 54 2.32 7.04 4.99
CA THR A 54 2.00 7.26 3.57
C THR A 54 3.25 7.18 2.71
N LEU A 55 3.24 6.29 1.71
CA LEU A 55 4.36 6.08 0.79
C LEU A 55 3.94 6.39 -0.66
N THR A 56 4.29 7.56 -1.13
CA THR A 56 3.98 8.01 -2.49
C THR A 56 5.03 7.49 -3.47
N PHE A 57 4.61 6.91 -4.61
CA PHE A 57 5.54 6.50 -5.68
C PHE A 57 5.07 7.03 -7.04
N MET A 58 5.85 7.90 -7.66
CA MET A 58 5.55 8.45 -8.97
C MET A 58 6.15 7.57 -10.06
N PHE A 59 5.31 7.01 -10.92
CA PHE A 59 5.72 6.12 -12.00
C PHE A 59 6.02 6.91 -13.27
N GLY A 60 7.22 6.74 -13.85
CA GLY A 60 7.57 7.44 -15.08
C GLY A 60 7.19 6.72 -16.38
N GLY A 61 6.66 5.49 -16.34
CA GLY A 61 6.45 4.67 -17.53
C GLY A 61 5.27 3.71 -17.48
N MET A 62 4.33 3.87 -16.54
CA MET A 62 3.19 2.97 -16.38
C MET A 62 2.06 3.25 -17.38
N VAL A 63 2.39 3.24 -18.68
CA VAL A 63 1.46 3.47 -19.80
C VAL A 63 1.27 2.18 -20.60
N ALA A 64 0.05 1.65 -20.58
CA ALA A 64 -0.34 0.51 -21.39
C ALA A 64 -1.26 0.93 -22.54
N THR A 65 -1.02 0.41 -23.74
CA THR A 65 -1.80 0.72 -24.95
C THR A 65 -2.01 -0.52 -25.82
N THR A 66 -3.16 -0.58 -26.48
CA THR A 66 -3.45 -1.56 -27.54
C THR A 66 -2.81 -1.21 -28.87
N ASP A 67 -2.36 0.03 -29.05
CA ASP A 67 -1.84 0.57 -30.32
C ASP A 67 -0.35 0.21 -30.55
N GLY A 68 0.28 -0.43 -29.57
CA GLY A 68 1.68 -0.86 -29.61
C GLY A 68 1.87 -2.37 -29.70
N SER A 69 3.07 -2.82 -29.33
CA SER A 69 3.44 -4.24 -29.28
C SER A 69 2.71 -4.99 -28.15
N LEU A 70 2.87 -6.32 -28.10
CA LEU A 70 2.39 -7.09 -26.94
C LEU A 70 2.98 -6.61 -25.61
N ALA A 71 4.22 -6.09 -25.62
CA ALA A 71 4.87 -5.53 -24.44
C ALA A 71 4.28 -4.17 -24.02
N ASP A 72 3.55 -3.49 -24.90
CA ASP A 72 2.89 -2.22 -24.61
C ASP A 72 1.49 -2.43 -24.03
N LYS A 73 0.91 -3.61 -24.19
CA LYS A 73 -0.38 -3.96 -23.58
C LYS A 73 -0.30 -4.16 -22.07
N ARG A 74 0.90 -4.29 -21.51
CA ARG A 74 1.14 -4.54 -20.09
C ARG A 74 2.41 -3.88 -19.58
N LYS A 75 2.28 -2.95 -18.64
CA LYS A 75 3.41 -2.38 -17.88
C LYS A 75 3.36 -2.82 -16.43
N HIS A 76 4.53 -2.90 -15.81
CA HIS A 76 4.64 -3.22 -14.40
C HIS A 76 5.84 -2.53 -13.76
N CYS A 77 5.75 -2.36 -12.45
CA CYS A 77 6.87 -1.94 -11.62
C CYS A 77 6.89 -2.83 -10.38
N GLN A 78 8.07 -3.34 -10.03
CA GLN A 78 8.36 -4.04 -8.79
C GLN A 78 9.15 -3.09 -7.89
N LEU A 79 8.69 -2.95 -6.64
CA LEU A 79 9.33 -2.16 -5.60
C LEU A 79 9.70 -3.07 -4.43
N SER A 80 10.81 -2.77 -3.76
CA SER A 80 11.28 -3.41 -2.55
C SER A 80 11.76 -2.35 -1.58
N PHE A 81 11.10 -2.24 -0.43
CA PHE A 81 11.39 -1.28 0.62
C PHE A 81 12.10 -2.00 1.76
N TYR A 82 13.30 -1.53 2.11
CA TYR A 82 13.98 -1.96 3.32
C TYR A 82 13.53 -1.07 4.48
N LEU A 83 12.59 -1.58 5.26
CA LEU A 83 12.05 -0.90 6.44
C LEU A 83 12.92 -1.21 7.66
N ASN A 84 13.01 -0.26 8.57
CA ASN A 84 13.61 -0.47 9.88
C ASN A 84 12.65 0.08 10.94
N TYR A 85 12.29 -0.78 11.89
CA TYR A 85 11.35 -0.49 12.97
C TYR A 85 11.70 -1.36 14.20
N PRO A 86 11.44 -0.87 15.43
CA PRO A 86 11.66 -1.58 16.68
C PRO A 86 11.12 -3.00 16.75
N ASP A 87 11.80 -3.84 17.52
CA ASP A 87 11.30 -5.17 17.92
C ASP A 87 9.97 -5.07 18.68
N GLY A 88 9.19 -6.15 18.67
CA GLY A 88 7.85 -6.25 19.25
C GLY A 88 6.74 -5.76 18.32
N TRP A 89 7.04 -5.54 17.04
CA TRP A 89 6.10 -4.99 16.07
C TRP A 89 6.02 -5.81 14.78
N SER A 90 4.79 -5.93 14.26
CA SER A 90 4.52 -6.38 12.89
C SER A 90 3.82 -5.28 12.09
N VAL A 91 4.12 -5.23 10.79
CA VAL A 91 3.52 -4.27 9.85
C VAL A 91 2.72 -4.97 8.75
N SER A 92 1.68 -4.31 8.24
CA SER A 92 0.90 -4.74 7.08
C SER A 92 0.41 -3.53 6.29
N LEU A 93 0.08 -3.71 5.01
CA LEU A 93 -0.49 -2.65 4.18
C LEU A 93 -2.02 -2.70 4.20
N GLY A 94 -2.62 -1.59 4.64
CA GLY A 94 -4.07 -1.44 4.73
C GLY A 94 -4.76 -1.18 3.40
N GLN A 95 -4.36 -0.12 2.70
CA GLN A 95 -5.02 0.38 1.50
C GLN A 95 -4.02 0.67 0.38
N ALA A 96 -4.52 0.73 -0.85
CA ALA A 96 -3.81 1.23 -2.01
C ALA A 96 -4.69 2.20 -2.79
N THR A 97 -4.16 3.38 -3.10
CA THR A 97 -4.82 4.37 -3.96
C THR A 97 -4.12 4.40 -5.32
N GLY A 98 -4.87 4.21 -6.40
CA GLY A 98 -4.38 4.29 -7.78
C GLY A 98 -5.02 5.46 -8.50
N ARG A 99 -4.19 6.38 -9.03
CA ARG A 99 -4.60 7.52 -9.85
C ARG A 99 -4.05 7.40 -11.26
N GLY A 100 -4.81 7.88 -12.25
CA GLY A 100 -4.35 7.84 -13.63
C GLY A 100 -5.35 8.40 -14.62
N PHE A 101 -5.14 8.08 -15.89
CA PHE A 101 -6.02 8.42 -17.00
C PHE A 101 -6.34 7.15 -17.81
N ALA A 102 -7.57 7.07 -18.30
CA ALA A 102 -8.04 5.99 -19.15
C ALA A 102 -8.75 6.57 -20.37
N ASP A 103 -8.38 6.09 -21.56
CA ASP A 103 -9.13 6.24 -22.80
C ASP A 103 -9.38 4.84 -23.36
N ILE A 104 -10.58 4.30 -23.11
CA ILE A 104 -10.94 2.91 -23.36
C ILE A 104 -12.17 2.91 -24.25
N ALA A 105 -12.04 2.38 -25.46
CA ALA A 105 -13.15 2.28 -26.40
C ALA A 105 -14.14 1.17 -26.00
N LYS A 106 -15.33 1.18 -26.63
CA LYS A 106 -16.32 0.11 -26.49
C LYS A 106 -15.69 -1.26 -26.81
N LYS A 107 -16.07 -2.30 -26.04
CA LYS A 107 -15.50 -3.66 -26.10
C LYS A 107 -14.02 -3.78 -25.68
N SER A 108 -13.46 -2.74 -25.09
CA SER A 108 -12.12 -2.75 -24.51
C SER A 108 -12.17 -2.60 -22.99
N LYS A 109 -11.07 -2.98 -22.33
CA LYS A 109 -10.92 -2.93 -20.88
C LYS A 109 -9.51 -2.49 -20.52
N GLY A 110 -9.41 -1.82 -19.37
CA GLY A 110 -8.14 -1.59 -18.71
C GLY A 110 -8.18 -2.15 -17.30
N PHE A 111 -7.02 -2.58 -16.82
CA PHE A 111 -6.82 -3.22 -15.54
C PHE A 111 -5.72 -2.52 -14.79
N TYR A 112 -5.97 -2.27 -13.51
CA TYR A 112 -5.01 -1.78 -12.53
C TYR A 112 -4.92 -2.81 -11.40
N GLU A 113 -3.72 -3.30 -11.12
CA GLU A 113 -3.49 -4.25 -10.04
C GLU A 113 -2.36 -3.76 -9.15
N THR A 114 -2.52 -3.94 -7.83
CA THR A 114 -1.45 -3.78 -6.86
C THR A 114 -1.38 -5.00 -5.97
N HIS A 115 -0.17 -5.50 -5.76
CA HIS A 115 0.12 -6.66 -4.93
C HIS A 115 1.16 -6.28 -3.89
N TYR A 116 1.12 -6.87 -2.70
CA TYR A 116 2.22 -6.77 -1.74
C TYR A 116 2.48 -8.08 -1.00
N TYR A 117 3.72 -8.23 -0.55
CA TYR A 117 4.20 -9.36 0.24
C TYR A 117 5.50 -8.98 0.99
N PHE A 118 5.89 -9.80 1.96
CA PHE A 118 7.17 -9.63 2.68
C PHE A 118 8.18 -10.68 2.22
N SER A 119 9.44 -10.28 2.05
CA SER A 119 10.51 -11.21 1.65
C SER A 119 10.67 -12.36 2.65
N GLY A 120 10.88 -13.57 2.11
CA GLY A 120 11.08 -14.78 2.92
C GLY A 120 9.80 -15.37 3.52
N GLN A 121 8.64 -14.74 3.33
CA GLN A 121 7.38 -15.18 3.91
C GLN A 121 6.37 -15.66 2.86
N PRO A 122 5.49 -16.61 3.21
CA PRO A 122 4.38 -16.99 2.36
C PRO A 122 3.29 -15.92 2.37
N GLY A 123 2.50 -15.91 1.29
CA GLY A 123 1.32 -15.05 1.17
C GLY A 123 1.56 -13.81 0.32
N THR A 124 0.51 -13.38 -0.36
CA THR A 124 0.49 -12.15 -1.15
C THR A 124 -0.90 -11.56 -1.06
N ALA A 125 -0.96 -10.28 -0.75
CA ALA A 125 -2.18 -9.50 -0.79
C ALA A 125 -2.32 -8.81 -2.14
N LYS A 126 -3.53 -8.76 -2.67
CA LYS A 126 -3.82 -8.22 -4.00
C LYS A 126 -5.08 -7.35 -3.96
N VAL A 127 -5.05 -6.28 -4.74
CA VAL A 127 -6.26 -5.60 -5.21
C VAL A 127 -6.21 -5.42 -6.73
N GLU A 128 -7.38 -5.44 -7.36
CA GLU A 128 -7.55 -5.26 -8.80
C GLU A 128 -8.77 -4.39 -9.10
N ARG A 129 -8.60 -3.47 -10.06
CA ARG A 129 -9.67 -2.67 -10.65
C ARG A 129 -9.74 -2.93 -12.15
N THR A 130 -10.96 -3.07 -12.64
CA THR A 130 -11.26 -3.15 -14.07
C THR A 130 -12.07 -1.93 -14.49
N ILE A 131 -11.59 -1.18 -15.47
CA ILE A 131 -12.32 -0.09 -16.12
C ILE A 131 -12.80 -0.60 -17.47
N LYS A 132 -14.12 -0.61 -17.68
CA LYS A 132 -14.76 -1.05 -18.94
C LYS A 132 -15.07 0.16 -19.80
N GLY A 133 -14.79 0.08 -21.10
CA GLY A 133 -15.16 1.13 -22.04
C GLY A 133 -16.65 1.11 -22.43
N PRO A 134 -17.17 2.20 -23.02
CA PRO A 134 -16.46 3.42 -23.35
C PRO A 134 -16.20 4.29 -22.10
N GLN A 135 -14.95 4.70 -21.89
CA GLN A 135 -14.55 5.56 -20.78
C GLN A 135 -13.39 6.44 -21.24
N VAL A 136 -13.50 7.75 -21.03
CA VAL A 136 -12.40 8.71 -21.23
C VAL A 136 -12.32 9.62 -20.02
N GLY A 137 -11.16 9.71 -19.40
CA GLY A 137 -10.93 10.65 -18.29
C GLY A 137 -9.99 10.13 -17.22
N SER A 138 -9.74 10.99 -16.25
CA SER A 138 -8.98 10.65 -15.05
C SER A 138 -9.76 9.70 -14.15
N PHE A 139 -9.05 8.85 -13.42
CA PHE A 139 -9.61 8.00 -12.38
C PHE A 139 -8.78 8.07 -11.10
N GLU A 140 -9.43 7.81 -9.99
CA GLU A 140 -8.83 7.65 -8.67
C GLU A 140 -9.62 6.58 -7.92
N PHE A 141 -8.94 5.51 -7.50
CA PHE A 141 -9.54 4.43 -6.72
C PHE A 141 -8.73 4.21 -5.46
N THR A 142 -9.38 4.25 -4.31
CA THR A 142 -8.82 3.81 -3.04
C THR A 142 -9.44 2.46 -2.70
N ASP A 143 -8.58 1.50 -2.38
CA ASP A 143 -8.94 0.11 -2.21
C ASP A 143 -8.32 -0.51 -0.97
N ASP A 144 -9.14 -1.23 -0.20
CA ASP A 144 -8.65 -2.11 0.86
C ASP A 144 -8.17 -3.44 0.27
N PHE A 145 -7.07 -3.96 0.78
CA PHE A 145 -6.62 -5.29 0.42
C PHE A 145 -7.56 -6.36 0.99
N VAL A 146 -8.03 -7.26 0.13
CA VAL A 146 -8.96 -8.34 0.50
C VAL A 146 -8.34 -9.28 1.54
N THR A 147 -7.04 -9.55 1.37
CA THR A 147 -6.23 -10.32 2.32
C THR A 147 -5.22 -9.40 2.99
N VAL A 148 -4.97 -9.65 4.27
CA VAL A 148 -4.00 -8.91 5.07
C VAL A 148 -2.81 -9.82 5.32
N VAL A 149 -1.65 -9.46 4.77
CA VAL A 149 -0.38 -10.16 5.03
C VAL A 149 0.40 -9.31 6.03
N TRP A 150 0.82 -9.93 7.14
CA TRP A 150 1.63 -9.28 8.17
C TRP A 150 3.08 -9.69 8.01
N SER A 151 4.01 -8.81 8.35
CA SER A 151 5.41 -9.18 8.56
C SER A 151 5.54 -10.12 9.77
N GLU A 152 6.51 -11.02 9.73
CA GLU A 152 7.00 -11.72 10.92
C GLU A 152 7.39 -10.73 12.03
N CYS A 153 7.34 -11.21 13.28
CA CYS A 153 7.73 -10.43 14.43
C CYS A 153 9.26 -10.40 14.58
N ASN A 154 9.80 -9.29 15.09
CA ASN A 154 11.22 -9.14 15.47
C ASN A 154 12.22 -9.30 14.31
N ASN A 155 11.79 -9.01 13.09
CA ASN A 155 12.64 -8.77 11.93
C ASN A 155 11.88 -7.84 10.98
N ALA A 156 12.59 -6.95 10.29
CA ALA A 156 12.03 -6.08 9.27
C ALA A 156 12.35 -6.61 7.86
N PRO A 157 11.59 -7.62 7.37
CA PRO A 157 11.76 -8.13 6.02
C PRO A 157 11.39 -7.06 5.01
N ASN A 158 12.01 -7.11 3.83
CA ASN A 158 11.66 -6.15 2.79
C ASN A 158 10.18 -6.26 2.45
N LEU A 159 9.51 -5.11 2.45
CA LEU A 159 8.17 -4.97 1.93
C LEU A 159 8.26 -4.86 0.42
N ASN A 160 7.64 -5.78 -0.30
CA ASN A 160 7.63 -5.79 -1.75
C ASN A 160 6.25 -5.39 -2.26
N ILE A 161 6.21 -4.46 -3.21
CA ILE A 161 4.97 -4.03 -3.87
C ILE A 161 5.12 -4.20 -5.37
N LYS A 162 4.11 -4.75 -6.02
CA LYS A 162 4.05 -4.89 -7.48
C LYS A 162 2.82 -4.20 -8.02
N THR A 163 3.01 -3.25 -8.91
CA THR A 163 1.92 -2.58 -9.62
C THR A 163 1.92 -3.00 -11.08
N VAL A 164 0.73 -3.23 -11.64
CA VAL A 164 0.53 -3.65 -13.03
C VAL A 164 -0.57 -2.80 -13.66
N VAL A 165 -0.32 -2.35 -14.89
CA VAL A 165 -1.33 -1.76 -15.78
C VAL A 165 -1.41 -2.62 -17.01
N ARG A 166 -2.64 -2.94 -17.42
CA ARG A 166 -2.87 -3.78 -18.58
C ARG A 166 -4.10 -3.31 -19.35
N VAL A 167 -4.08 -3.45 -20.66
CA VAL A 167 -5.22 -3.12 -21.53
C VAL A 167 -5.53 -4.29 -22.46
N GLU A 168 -6.81 -4.42 -22.81
CA GLU A 168 -7.34 -5.43 -23.72
C GLU A 168 -8.43 -4.85 -24.61
N GLY A 169 -8.66 -5.50 -25.75
CA GLY A 169 -9.76 -5.17 -26.67
C GLY A 169 -9.29 -4.53 -27.96
N THR A 170 -10.17 -3.74 -28.57
CA THR A 170 -9.96 -3.12 -29.88
C THR A 170 -9.12 -1.85 -29.81
N LYS A 171 -9.37 -0.99 -28.82
CA LYS A 171 -8.65 0.27 -28.60
C LYS A 171 -8.74 0.69 -27.14
N ALA A 172 -7.59 0.81 -26.48
CA ALA A 172 -7.48 1.27 -25.11
C ALA A 172 -6.08 1.81 -24.80
N VAL A 173 -6.03 2.91 -24.06
CA VAL A 173 -4.84 3.47 -23.41
C VAL A 173 -5.14 3.68 -21.94
N MET A 174 -4.24 3.27 -21.07
CA MET A 174 -4.31 3.51 -19.64
C MET A 174 -2.94 3.89 -19.12
N ALA A 175 -2.87 5.00 -18.37
CA ALA A 175 -1.66 5.47 -17.74
C ALA A 175 -1.89 5.63 -16.24
N LEU A 176 -0.98 5.12 -15.41
CA LEU A 176 -0.91 5.48 -13.99
C LEU A 176 0.03 6.68 -13.83
N ASP A 177 -0.43 7.85 -14.27
CA ASP A 177 0.02 9.16 -13.81
C ASP A 177 -0.94 10.23 -14.36
N SER A 178 -1.21 11.29 -13.61
CA SER A 178 -1.95 12.46 -14.07
C SER A 178 -1.06 13.69 -13.89
N HIS A 179 -1.22 14.69 -14.77
CA HIS A 179 -0.41 15.92 -14.79
C HIS A 179 -0.37 16.74 -13.46
N ASP A 180 -1.00 16.27 -12.38
CA ASP A 180 -0.97 16.86 -11.03
C ASP A 180 -0.31 15.90 -10.00
N THR A 181 1.02 15.97 -9.98
CA THR A 181 2.02 15.81 -8.90
C THR A 181 1.75 15.02 -7.61
N LYS A 182 0.76 14.12 -7.48
CA LYS A 182 0.56 13.32 -6.26
C LYS A 182 -0.04 11.95 -6.54
N PHE A 183 0.73 11.01 -7.10
CA PHE A 183 0.36 9.60 -7.05
C PHE A 183 0.71 9.02 -5.67
N GLN A 184 -0.28 8.72 -4.84
CA GLN A 184 -0.10 8.23 -3.46
C GLN A 184 -0.37 6.73 -3.38
N LEU A 185 0.64 5.91 -3.05
CA LEU A 185 0.38 4.61 -2.42
C LEU A 185 0.27 4.86 -0.91
N ILE A 186 -0.91 5.27 -0.44
CA ILE A 186 -1.15 5.44 1.00
C ILE A 186 -1.16 4.05 1.66
N PHE A 187 0.01 3.58 2.04
CA PHE A 187 0.16 2.44 2.93
C PHE A 187 -0.22 2.87 4.33
N ASN A 188 -1.50 2.72 4.66
CA ASN A 188 -1.92 2.63 6.05
C ASN A 188 -1.23 1.41 6.67
N CYS A 189 -0.01 1.63 7.17
CA CYS A 189 0.75 0.64 7.91
C CYS A 189 -0.08 0.28 9.14
N LYS A 190 -0.63 -0.93 9.13
CA LYS A 190 -1.25 -1.49 10.33
C LYS A 190 -0.12 -2.01 11.19
N TRP A 191 -0.04 -1.51 12.42
CA TRP A 191 0.92 -1.95 13.41
C TRP A 191 0.18 -2.75 14.46
N LYS A 192 0.76 -3.89 14.84
CA LYS A 192 0.31 -4.65 16.01
C LYS A 192 1.52 -5.04 16.83
N ALA A 193 1.33 -5.02 18.14
CA ALA A 193 2.30 -5.62 19.05
C ALA A 193 2.32 -7.13 18.82
N CYS A 194 3.53 -7.67 18.89
CA CYS A 194 3.81 -9.08 19.05
C CYS A 194 4.83 -9.20 20.20
#